data_AF-A0A371KKM1-F1
#
_entry.id   AF-A0A371KKM1-F1
#
_cell.length_a   1.000
_cell.length_b   1.000
_cell.length_c   1.000
_cell.angle_alpha   90.00
_cell.angle_beta   90.00
_cell.angle_gamma   90.00
#
_symmetry.space_group_name_H-M   'P 1'
#
loop_
_entity.id
_entity.type
_entity.pdbx_description
1 polymer ?
#
loop_
_entity_poly.entity_id
_entity_poly.type
_entity_poly.pdbx_seq_one_letter_code
_entity_poly.pdbx_strand_id
1 'polypeptide(L)'
;VDEVYHPSEREPYSASRIERYVECGFKFYADEVLGIEDPDDVEVVPTPLETGSYVHDVLERFFADLQDETEDGVDLTNFDRDNLATHLCEIAVEELRDTDFEYDGLFYERWKAELFAGLGDGESAPYEAGSKPHDAPEQGLFATFLDNELSRDGADRPHLFEAPFGEGLPDSDAGPFTVERPDGSTVSIRGYIDRVDVNQ
;
A
#
# COMPACT_ATOMS: atom_id res chain seq x y z
N VAL A 1 -5.44 34.16 11.42
CA VAL A 1 -4.84 32.80 11.42
C VAL A 1 -3.67 32.73 12.40
N ASP A 2 -2.72 33.68 12.35
CA ASP A 2 -1.63 33.77 13.35
C ASP A 2 -2.07 34.14 14.77
N GLU A 3 -3.28 34.69 14.95
CA GLU A 3 -3.89 34.93 16.27
C GLU A 3 -4.53 33.68 16.90
N VAL A 4 -4.65 32.56 16.16
CA VAL A 4 -5.43 31.39 16.62
C VAL A 4 -4.57 30.14 16.80
N TYR A 5 -3.48 29.97 16.03
CA TYR A 5 -2.55 28.84 16.17
C TYR A 5 -1.10 29.33 16.05
N HIS A 6 -0.30 29.13 17.10
CA HIS A 6 1.11 29.54 17.12
C HIS A 6 1.93 28.68 16.13
N PRO A 7 2.99 29.20 15.49
CA PRO A 7 3.78 28.45 14.51
C PRO A 7 4.39 27.15 15.06
N SER A 8 4.62 27.08 16.37
CA SER A 8 5.13 25.92 17.10
C SER A 8 4.10 24.81 17.30
N GLU A 9 2.81 25.06 17.03
CA GLU A 9 1.70 24.11 17.16
C GLU A 9 1.23 23.59 15.79
N ARG A 10 1.91 23.98 14.71
CA ARG A 10 1.59 23.54 13.34
C ARG A 10 2.34 22.25 13.06
N GLU A 11 1.67 21.12 13.26
CA GLU A 11 2.16 19.83 12.79
C GLU A 11 2.16 19.77 11.25
N PRO A 12 3.08 19.03 10.62
CA PRO A 12 3.03 18.78 9.19
C PRO A 12 1.73 18.08 8.79
N TYR A 13 1.04 18.58 7.77
CA TYR A 13 -0.16 17.95 7.24
C TYR A 13 0.22 16.69 6.44
N SER A 14 -0.44 15.56 6.71
CA SER A 14 -0.38 14.39 5.83
C SER A 14 -1.15 14.65 4.54
N ALA A 15 -0.78 13.92 3.47
CA ALA A 15 -1.52 13.94 2.20
C ALA A 15 -3.01 13.62 2.42
N SER A 16 -3.30 12.62 3.25
CA SER A 16 -4.67 12.22 3.61
C SER A 16 -5.49 13.31 4.31
N ARG A 17 -4.87 14.16 5.15
CA ARG A 17 -5.54 15.31 5.79
C ARG A 17 -5.94 16.37 4.77
N ILE A 18 -5.08 16.60 3.77
CA ILE A 18 -5.33 17.58 2.71
C ILE A 18 -6.43 17.07 1.78
N GLU A 19 -6.38 15.81 1.37
CA GLU A 19 -7.42 15.17 0.56
C GLU A 19 -8.80 15.27 1.22
N ARG A 20 -8.91 14.93 2.51
CA ARG A 20 -10.17 15.02 3.26
C ARG A 20 -10.74 16.44 3.31
N TYR A 21 -9.90 17.45 3.49
CA TYR A 21 -10.33 18.86 3.48
C TYR A 21 -10.82 19.29 2.09
N VAL A 22 -10.13 18.86 1.03
CA VAL A 22 -10.49 19.15 -0.36
C VAL A 22 -11.80 18.46 -0.75
N GLU A 23 -12.00 17.23 -0.31
CA GLU A 23 -13.23 16.47 -0.54
C GLU A 23 -14.43 17.07 0.21
N CYS A 24 -14.27 17.42 1.49
CA CYS A 24 -15.33 18.03 2.28
C CYS A 24 -14.79 18.79 3.50
N GLY A 25 -14.66 20.12 3.39
CA GLY A 25 -14.23 20.98 4.51
C GLY A 25 -15.14 20.93 5.75
N PHE A 26 -16.42 20.56 5.59
CA PHE A 26 -17.32 20.35 6.72
C PHE A 26 -16.99 19.06 7.49
N LYS A 27 -16.68 17.96 6.79
CA LYS A 27 -16.29 16.69 7.42
C LYS A 27 -14.97 16.87 8.17
N PHE A 28 -14.00 17.56 7.56
CA PHE A 28 -12.76 17.96 8.24
C PHE A 28 -13.03 18.77 9.51
N TYR A 29 -13.90 19.79 9.45
CA TYR A 29 -14.21 20.61 10.62
C TYR A 29 -14.94 19.83 11.73
N ALA A 30 -15.87 18.95 11.36
CA ALA A 30 -16.59 18.12 12.32
C ALA A 30 -15.65 17.14 13.03
N ASP A 31 -14.80 16.45 12.28
CA ASP A 31 -13.87 15.41 12.77
C ASP A 31 -12.69 16.04 13.53
N GLU A 32 -11.92 16.92 12.87
CA GLU A 32 -10.63 17.41 13.36
C GLU A 32 -10.71 18.64 14.28
N VAL A 33 -11.80 19.43 14.19
CA VAL A 33 -11.96 20.66 15.00
C VAL A 33 -13.02 20.51 16.08
N LEU A 34 -14.10 19.78 15.82
CA LEU A 34 -15.17 19.55 16.79
C LEU A 34 -15.10 18.20 17.49
N GLY A 35 -14.29 17.24 17.01
CA GLY A 35 -14.18 15.90 17.58
C GLY A 35 -15.46 15.08 17.48
N ILE A 36 -16.23 15.26 16.39
CA ILE A 36 -17.48 14.55 16.12
C ILE A 36 -17.18 13.47 15.07
N GLU A 37 -17.12 12.23 15.53
CA GLU A 37 -16.89 11.03 14.71
C GLU A 37 -18.20 10.53 14.09
N ASP A 38 -18.15 10.03 12.86
CA ASP A 38 -19.27 9.27 12.26
C ASP A 38 -19.51 8.00 13.12
N PRO A 39 -20.76 7.53 13.30
CA PRO A 39 -20.99 6.27 13.99
C PRO A 39 -20.27 5.14 13.26
N ASP A 40 -19.61 4.25 14.00
CA ASP A 40 -18.87 3.12 13.42
C ASP A 40 -19.80 2.30 12.52
N ASP A 41 -19.55 2.33 11.20
CA ASP A 41 -20.07 1.32 10.30
C ASP A 41 -19.44 -0.02 10.74
N VAL A 42 -20.27 -1.05 10.94
CA VAL A 42 -19.73 -2.39 11.22
C VAL A 42 -19.17 -2.91 9.91
N GLU A 43 -17.88 -2.66 9.70
CA GLU A 43 -17.14 -3.15 8.55
C GLU A 43 -17.11 -4.68 8.59
N VAL A 44 -17.59 -5.30 7.51
CA VAL A 44 -17.63 -6.77 7.37
C VAL A 44 -16.47 -7.32 6.55
N VAL A 45 -15.60 -6.42 6.09
CA VAL A 45 -14.37 -6.65 5.35
C VAL A 45 -13.35 -5.57 5.75
N PRO A 46 -12.05 -5.80 5.54
CA PRO A 46 -11.05 -4.76 5.69
C PRO A 46 -11.42 -3.50 4.90
N THR A 47 -11.30 -2.35 5.54
CA THR A 47 -11.48 -1.04 4.92
C THR A 47 -10.50 -0.84 3.76
N PRO A 48 -10.72 0.16 2.88
CA PRO A 48 -9.76 0.48 1.83
C PRO A 48 -8.35 0.79 2.36
N LEU A 49 -8.26 1.41 3.55
CA LEU A 49 -6.98 1.72 4.18
C LEU A 49 -6.29 0.44 4.66
N GLU A 50 -6.99 -0.41 5.41
CA GLU A 50 -6.45 -1.70 5.87
C GLU A 50 -6.05 -2.61 4.69
N THR A 51 -6.87 -2.65 3.63
CA THR A 51 -6.56 -3.40 2.42
C THR A 51 -5.31 -2.86 1.74
N GLY A 52 -5.20 -1.53 1.62
CA GLY A 52 -4.04 -0.87 1.01
C GLY A 52 -2.76 -1.16 1.78
N SER A 53 -2.77 -0.96 3.10
CA SER A 53 -1.63 -1.28 3.98
C SER A 53 -1.21 -2.75 3.86
N TYR A 54 -2.16 -3.68 3.99
CA TYR A 54 -1.87 -5.10 3.84
C TYR A 54 -1.24 -5.45 2.47
N VAL A 55 -1.76 -4.88 1.38
CA VAL A 55 -1.20 -5.11 0.05
C VAL A 55 0.20 -4.52 -0.08
N HIS A 56 0.45 -3.34 0.50
CA HIS A 56 1.78 -2.72 0.48
C HIS A 56 2.79 -3.55 1.28
N ASP A 57 2.45 -3.98 2.50
CA ASP A 57 3.33 -4.80 3.35
C ASP A 57 3.73 -6.10 2.63
N VAL A 58 2.76 -6.77 1.98
CA VAL A 58 3.01 -7.98 1.18
C VAL A 58 3.96 -7.71 0.01
N LEU A 59 3.72 -6.65 -0.75
CA LEU A 59 4.51 -6.35 -1.94
C LEU A 59 5.90 -5.83 -1.59
N GLU A 60 6.03 -4.99 -0.56
CA GLU A 60 7.32 -4.55 -0.02
C GLU A 60 8.16 -5.76 0.37
N ARG A 61 7.62 -6.65 1.22
CA ARG A 61 8.34 -7.83 1.68
C ARG A 61 8.71 -8.76 0.52
N PHE A 62 7.81 -8.94 -0.46
CA PHE A 62 8.09 -9.75 -1.65
C PHE A 62 9.30 -9.25 -2.43
N PHE A 63 9.44 -7.94 -2.66
CA PHE A 63 10.62 -7.44 -3.36
C PHE A 63 11.85 -7.35 -2.48
N ALA A 64 11.70 -7.05 -1.19
CA ALA A 64 12.82 -7.06 -0.24
C ALA A 64 13.48 -8.45 -0.16
N ASP A 65 12.69 -9.53 -0.18
CA ASP A 65 13.20 -10.91 -0.18
C ASP A 65 13.92 -11.30 -1.50
N LEU A 66 13.59 -10.63 -2.61
CA LEU A 66 14.20 -10.85 -3.94
C LEU A 66 15.39 -9.93 -4.22
N GLN A 67 15.58 -8.87 -3.42
CA GLN A 67 16.65 -7.91 -3.59
C GLN A 67 17.99 -8.53 -3.14
N ASP A 68 18.97 -8.54 -4.05
CA ASP A 68 20.35 -8.92 -3.72
C ASP A 68 21.13 -7.70 -3.18
N GLU A 69 22.36 -7.88 -2.70
CA GLU A 69 23.25 -6.81 -2.22
C GLU A 69 23.66 -5.80 -3.33
N THR A 70 23.17 -5.96 -4.56
CA THR A 70 23.52 -5.13 -5.72
C THR A 70 22.60 -3.91 -5.84
N GLU A 71 23.14 -2.78 -6.33
CA GLU A 71 22.38 -1.53 -6.52
C GLU A 71 21.46 -1.57 -7.76
N ASP A 72 21.39 -2.70 -8.48
CA ASP A 72 20.84 -2.79 -9.84
C ASP A 72 19.32 -3.04 -9.91
N GLY A 73 18.63 -3.07 -8.76
CA GLY A 73 17.20 -3.36 -8.65
C GLY A 73 16.84 -4.83 -8.91
N VAL A 74 15.59 -5.20 -8.61
CA VAL A 74 15.07 -6.57 -8.74
C VAL A 74 14.66 -6.85 -10.19
N ASP A 75 15.22 -7.90 -10.77
CA ASP A 75 14.87 -8.38 -12.11
C ASP A 75 14.16 -9.72 -12.03
N LEU A 76 12.83 -9.66 -12.09
CA LEU A 76 11.95 -10.82 -11.99
C LEU A 76 12.15 -11.83 -13.13
N THR A 77 12.72 -11.43 -14.27
CA THR A 77 12.93 -12.33 -15.41
C THR A 77 13.98 -13.40 -15.13
N ASN A 78 14.77 -13.24 -14.07
CA ASN A 78 15.73 -14.24 -13.61
C ASN A 78 15.09 -15.40 -12.84
N PHE A 79 13.80 -15.28 -12.50
CA PHE A 79 13.07 -16.27 -11.72
C PHE A 79 11.98 -16.93 -12.56
N ASP A 80 11.65 -18.16 -12.20
CA ASP A 80 10.50 -18.86 -12.77
C ASP A 80 9.20 -18.29 -12.16
N ARG A 81 8.18 -18.10 -13.01
CA ARG A 81 6.89 -17.53 -12.58
C ARG A 81 6.27 -18.32 -11.43
N ASP A 82 6.31 -19.64 -11.48
CA ASP A 82 5.61 -20.47 -10.49
C ASP A 82 6.32 -20.40 -9.13
N ASN A 83 7.66 -20.26 -9.14
CA ASN A 83 8.42 -19.97 -7.93
C ASN A 83 8.09 -18.58 -7.35
N LEU A 84 8.00 -17.55 -8.19
CA LEU A 84 7.59 -16.20 -7.75
C LEU A 84 6.16 -16.20 -7.19
N ALA A 85 5.23 -16.89 -7.85
CA ALA A 85 3.84 -16.99 -7.40
C ALA A 85 3.72 -17.75 -6.08
N THR A 86 4.49 -18.82 -5.91
CA THR A 86 4.56 -19.57 -4.65
C THR A 86 5.10 -18.69 -3.52
N HIS A 87 6.21 -17.99 -3.78
CA HIS A 87 6.83 -17.12 -2.78
C HIS A 87 5.94 -15.94 -2.37
N LEU A 88 5.32 -15.25 -3.34
CA LEU A 88 4.35 -14.19 -3.07
C LEU A 88 3.14 -14.72 -2.28
N CYS A 89 2.69 -15.94 -2.56
CA CYS A 89 1.61 -16.57 -1.82
C CYS A 89 2.00 -16.87 -0.36
N GLU A 90 3.21 -17.36 -0.12
CA GLU A 90 3.72 -17.63 1.22
C GLU A 90 3.75 -16.36 2.06
N ILE A 91 4.33 -15.28 1.51
CA ILE A 91 4.38 -13.96 2.16
C ILE A 91 2.97 -13.45 2.44
N ALA A 92 2.09 -13.43 1.43
CA ALA A 92 0.73 -12.94 1.59
C ALA A 92 -0.06 -13.72 2.67
N VAL A 93 0.11 -15.05 2.75
CA VAL A 93 -0.54 -15.85 3.79
C VAL A 93 0.05 -15.57 5.18
N GLU A 94 1.35 -15.33 5.28
CA GLU A 94 2.01 -14.95 6.54
C GLU A 94 1.56 -13.57 7.01
N GLU A 95 1.62 -12.54 6.16
CA GLU A 95 1.17 -11.19 6.50
C GLU A 95 -0.31 -11.16 6.90
N LEU A 96 -1.15 -11.98 6.25
CA LEU A 96 -2.57 -12.05 6.60
C LEU A 96 -2.79 -12.61 8.01
N ARG A 97 -1.92 -13.52 8.46
CA ARG A 97 -1.96 -14.06 9.82
C ARG A 97 -1.42 -13.05 10.82
N ASP A 98 -0.36 -12.34 10.48
CA ASP A 98 0.31 -11.39 11.37
C ASP A 98 -0.52 -10.11 11.56
N THR A 99 -1.27 -9.70 10.53
CA THR A 99 -2.23 -8.58 10.62
C THR A 99 -3.42 -8.88 11.54
N ASP A 100 -3.75 -10.17 11.73
CA ASP A 100 -4.81 -10.67 12.63
C ASP A 100 -6.17 -9.96 12.45
N PHE A 101 -6.60 -9.82 11.19
CA PHE A 101 -7.89 -9.22 10.85
C PHE A 101 -9.07 -9.91 11.54
N GLU A 102 -9.84 -9.14 12.33
CA GLU A 102 -11.03 -9.62 13.05
C GLU A 102 -12.30 -9.68 12.17
N TYR A 103 -12.15 -10.08 10.89
CA TYR A 103 -13.26 -10.22 9.94
C TYR A 103 -13.56 -11.69 9.64
N ASP A 104 -14.84 -12.02 9.43
CA ASP A 104 -15.27 -13.38 9.10
C ASP A 104 -16.47 -13.42 8.12
N GLY A 105 -16.83 -14.63 7.70
CA GLY A 105 -17.98 -14.86 6.84
C GLY A 105 -17.74 -14.60 5.35
N LEU A 106 -18.81 -14.67 4.56
CA LEU A 106 -18.73 -14.77 3.10
C LEU A 106 -18.15 -13.52 2.40
N PHE A 107 -18.32 -12.33 2.99
CA PHE A 107 -17.78 -11.10 2.42
C PHE A 107 -16.27 -11.05 2.60
N TYR A 108 -15.76 -11.46 3.76
CA TYR A 108 -14.33 -11.58 4.01
C TYR A 108 -13.70 -12.68 3.15
N GLU A 109 -14.35 -13.85 3.01
CA GLU A 109 -13.89 -14.90 2.09
C GLU A 109 -13.81 -14.40 0.63
N ARG A 110 -14.77 -13.58 0.21
CA ARG A 110 -14.74 -12.95 -1.12
C ARG A 110 -13.58 -11.96 -1.26
N TRP A 111 -13.36 -11.09 -0.27
CA TRP A 111 -12.24 -10.15 -0.25
C TRP A 111 -10.90 -10.89 -0.38
N LYS A 112 -10.70 -11.99 0.37
CA LYS A 112 -9.51 -12.84 0.22
C LYS A 112 -9.41 -13.44 -1.18
N ALA A 113 -10.50 -13.94 -1.75
CA ALA A 113 -10.50 -14.47 -3.11
C ALA A 113 -10.14 -13.40 -4.17
N GLU A 114 -10.58 -12.14 -3.99
CA GLU A 114 -10.23 -11.02 -4.87
C GLU A 114 -8.72 -10.70 -4.85
N LEU A 115 -8.01 -11.02 -3.78
CA LEU A 115 -6.55 -10.83 -3.67
C LEU A 115 -5.76 -12.05 -4.17
N PHE A 116 -6.16 -13.25 -3.76
CA PHE A 116 -5.36 -14.47 -3.90
C PHE A 116 -5.72 -15.35 -5.10
N ALA A 117 -6.85 -15.14 -5.78
CA ALA A 117 -7.26 -16.04 -6.86
C ALA A 117 -6.16 -16.17 -7.94
N GLY A 118 -5.88 -17.40 -8.37
CA GLY A 118 -4.86 -17.66 -9.39
C GLY A 118 -3.41 -17.42 -8.93
N LEU A 119 -3.17 -17.20 -7.64
CA LEU A 119 -1.83 -17.13 -7.05
C LEU A 119 -1.42 -18.50 -6.47
N GLY A 120 -0.24 -19.00 -6.90
CA GLY A 120 0.29 -20.30 -6.52
C GLY A 120 -0.40 -21.48 -7.22
N ASP A 121 0.17 -22.68 -7.05
CA ASP A 121 -0.37 -23.95 -7.60
C ASP A 121 -0.56 -25.00 -6.50
N GLY A 122 -1.55 -25.88 -6.66
CA GLY A 122 -1.71 -27.09 -5.85
C GLY A 122 -2.06 -26.84 -4.37
N GLU A 123 -1.34 -27.48 -3.43
CA GLU A 123 -1.58 -27.39 -1.98
C GLU A 123 -1.28 -25.99 -1.40
N SER A 124 -0.52 -25.17 -2.12
CA SER A 124 -0.13 -23.82 -1.68
C SER A 124 -1.16 -22.75 -2.02
N ALA A 125 -2.14 -23.03 -2.89
CA ALA A 125 -3.14 -22.05 -3.31
C ALA A 125 -4.28 -21.97 -2.26
N PRO A 126 -4.41 -20.86 -1.52
CA PRO A 126 -5.43 -20.75 -0.48
C PRO A 126 -6.85 -20.62 -1.06
N TYR A 127 -6.97 -20.19 -2.33
CA TYR A 127 -8.25 -20.03 -3.02
C TYR A 127 -8.15 -20.56 -4.46
N GLU A 128 -8.82 -21.68 -4.73
CA GLU A 128 -8.90 -22.22 -6.09
C GLU A 128 -9.74 -21.30 -7.00
N ALA A 129 -9.21 -20.98 -8.18
CA ALA A 129 -9.95 -20.26 -9.20
C ALA A 129 -11.26 -21.00 -9.56
N GLY A 130 -12.39 -20.32 -9.42
CA GLY A 130 -13.70 -20.86 -9.82
C GLY A 130 -14.38 -21.80 -8.81
N SER A 131 -13.81 -22.02 -7.62
CA SER A 131 -14.49 -22.75 -6.53
C SER A 131 -15.49 -21.81 -5.83
N LYS A 132 -16.70 -21.73 -6.39
CA LYS A 132 -17.73 -20.71 -6.07
C LYS A 132 -18.23 -20.75 -4.63
N PRO A 133 -18.69 -19.58 -4.12
CA PRO A 133 -20.13 -19.48 -4.01
C PRO A 133 -20.83 -18.61 -5.05
N HIS A 134 -20.17 -17.65 -5.73
CA HIS A 134 -20.51 -17.09 -7.07
C HIS A 134 -19.61 -15.84 -7.35
N ASP A 135 -18.69 -15.97 -8.31
CA ASP A 135 -17.89 -14.91 -8.98
C ASP A 135 -16.60 -14.38 -8.30
N ALA A 136 -15.73 -15.27 -7.78
CA ALA A 136 -14.31 -14.90 -7.63
C ALA A 136 -13.68 -14.75 -9.04
N PRO A 137 -12.82 -13.74 -9.27
CA PRO A 137 -12.18 -13.54 -10.56
C PRO A 137 -11.25 -14.72 -10.92
N GLU A 138 -10.98 -14.93 -12.21
CA GLU A 138 -10.02 -15.97 -12.65
C GLU A 138 -8.61 -15.69 -12.12
N GLN A 139 -8.27 -14.42 -11.92
CA GLN A 139 -7.06 -13.93 -11.29
C GLN A 139 -7.40 -12.81 -10.31
N GLY A 140 -6.85 -12.90 -9.10
CA GLY A 140 -6.90 -11.87 -8.08
C GLY A 140 -5.72 -10.90 -8.21
N LEU A 141 -5.70 -9.91 -7.34
CA LEU A 141 -4.73 -8.80 -7.36
C LEU A 141 -3.28 -9.28 -7.46
N PHE A 142 -2.87 -10.23 -6.64
CA PHE A 142 -1.46 -10.65 -6.58
C PHE A 142 -1.00 -11.38 -7.84
N ALA A 143 -1.84 -12.26 -8.38
CA ALA A 143 -1.54 -12.96 -9.63
C ALA A 143 -1.46 -11.98 -10.81
N THR A 144 -2.43 -11.06 -10.90
CA THR A 144 -2.43 -10.01 -11.93
C THR A 144 -1.25 -9.06 -11.78
N PHE A 145 -0.87 -8.70 -10.55
CA PHE A 145 0.32 -7.88 -10.28
C PHE A 145 1.59 -8.56 -10.80
N LEU A 146 1.78 -9.83 -10.47
CA LEU A 146 2.95 -10.60 -10.89
C LEU A 146 3.04 -10.73 -12.42
N ASP A 147 1.92 -11.06 -13.08
CA ASP A 147 1.85 -11.16 -14.53
C ASP A 147 2.17 -9.81 -15.21
N ASN A 148 1.67 -8.71 -14.63
CA ASN A 148 1.99 -7.37 -15.12
C ASN A 148 3.47 -7.04 -14.96
N GLU A 149 4.08 -7.34 -13.80
CA GLU A 149 5.49 -7.03 -13.56
C GLU A 149 6.41 -7.83 -14.50
N LEU A 150 6.11 -9.11 -14.73
CA LEU A 150 6.84 -9.96 -15.67
C LEU A 150 6.67 -9.53 -17.15
N SER A 151 5.59 -8.82 -17.47
CA SER A 151 5.32 -8.34 -18.83
C SER A 151 5.98 -7.00 -19.18
N ARG A 152 6.60 -6.32 -18.21
CA ARG A 152 7.24 -5.01 -18.41
C ARG A 152 8.48 -5.15 -19.30
N ASP A 153 8.72 -4.16 -20.16
CA ASP A 153 9.84 -4.12 -21.13
C ASP A 153 11.25 -3.98 -20.47
N GLY A 154 11.36 -4.08 -19.14
CA GLY A 154 12.62 -4.19 -18.39
C GLY A 154 13.50 -2.94 -18.33
N ALA A 155 13.02 -1.79 -18.83
CA ALA A 155 13.78 -0.54 -18.86
C ALA A 155 14.01 0.07 -17.46
N ASP A 156 13.05 -0.12 -16.56
CA ASP A 156 13.09 0.36 -15.19
C ASP A 156 12.89 -0.83 -14.24
N ARG A 157 13.70 -0.92 -13.19
CA ARG A 157 13.68 -2.03 -12.23
C ARG A 157 13.30 -1.55 -10.82
N PRO A 158 12.40 -2.27 -10.12
CA PRO A 158 12.12 -1.99 -8.71
C PRO A 158 13.38 -1.98 -7.86
N HIS A 159 13.62 -0.93 -7.09
CA HIS A 159 14.86 -0.79 -6.32
C HIS A 159 14.65 -0.39 -4.86
N LEU A 160 13.75 0.55 -4.58
CA LEU A 160 13.40 0.92 -3.21
C LEU A 160 11.89 0.78 -3.02
N PHE A 161 11.49 0.40 -1.83
CA PHE A 161 10.11 0.27 -1.38
C PHE A 161 9.96 1.02 -0.07
N GLU A 162 8.76 1.57 0.17
CA GLU A 162 8.47 2.43 1.32
C GLU A 162 9.62 3.41 1.59
N ALA A 163 10.08 4.09 0.54
CA ALA A 163 11.26 4.95 0.61
C ALA A 163 10.88 6.29 1.26
N PRO A 164 11.46 6.66 2.41
CA PRO A 164 11.03 7.86 3.10
C PRO A 164 11.53 9.12 2.40
N PHE A 165 10.69 10.15 2.37
CA PHE A 165 11.05 11.48 1.88
C PHE A 165 10.54 12.58 2.81
N GLY A 166 11.25 13.71 2.80
CA GLY A 166 10.98 14.83 3.69
C GLY A 166 11.53 14.60 5.10
N GLU A 167 11.50 15.66 5.90
CA GLU A 167 12.18 15.69 7.20
C GLU A 167 11.34 15.07 8.32
N GLY A 168 12.02 14.43 9.28
CA GLY A 168 11.42 14.01 10.56
C GLY A 168 10.69 12.67 10.52
N LEU A 169 11.06 11.77 9.62
CA LEU A 169 10.69 10.35 9.65
C LEU A 169 11.81 9.54 10.31
N PRO A 170 11.50 8.44 11.04
CA PRO A 170 12.50 7.66 11.80
C PRO A 170 13.67 7.16 10.94
N ASP A 171 13.37 6.83 9.67
CA ASP A 171 14.30 6.19 8.74
C ASP A 171 14.75 7.13 7.60
N SER A 172 14.56 8.44 7.75
CA SER A 172 14.91 9.42 6.72
C SER A 172 16.06 10.33 7.13
N ASP A 173 17.13 10.28 6.35
CA ASP A 173 18.16 11.34 6.31
C ASP A 173 17.81 12.45 5.30
N ALA A 174 16.63 12.40 4.68
CA ALA A 174 16.22 13.37 3.68
C ALA A 174 15.90 14.72 4.34
N GLY A 175 16.43 15.79 3.73
CA GLY A 175 16.05 17.15 4.11
C GLY A 175 14.57 17.44 3.80
N PRO A 176 14.06 18.60 4.24
CA PRO A 176 12.67 18.97 4.00
C PRO A 176 12.38 19.03 2.50
N PHE A 177 11.37 18.28 2.05
CA PHE A 177 10.88 18.38 0.69
C PHE A 177 9.85 19.51 0.62
N THR A 178 10.21 20.62 -0.01
CA THR A 178 9.35 21.81 -0.07
C THR A 178 8.77 22.04 -1.46
N VAL A 179 7.45 22.28 -1.53
CA VAL A 179 6.75 22.70 -2.75
C VAL A 179 6.43 24.18 -2.68
N GLU A 180 6.85 24.93 -3.71
CA GLU A 180 6.47 26.34 -3.88
C GLU A 180 5.04 26.47 -4.42
N ARG A 181 4.24 27.32 -3.79
CA ARG A 181 2.88 27.65 -4.22
C ARG A 181 2.89 28.84 -5.20
N PRO A 182 1.82 29.02 -6.01
CA PRO A 182 1.70 30.16 -6.92
C PRO A 182 1.78 31.55 -6.27
N ASP A 183 1.56 31.64 -4.95
CA ASP A 183 1.65 32.87 -4.16
C ASP A 183 3.06 33.13 -3.57
N GLY A 184 4.04 32.26 -3.86
CA GLY A 184 5.41 32.34 -3.37
C GLY A 184 5.63 31.79 -1.95
N SER A 185 4.59 31.25 -1.30
CA SER A 185 4.74 30.52 -0.04
C SER A 185 5.20 29.07 -0.28
N THR A 186 5.82 28.45 0.72
CA THR A 186 6.29 27.06 0.64
C THR A 186 5.51 26.15 1.58
N VAL A 187 5.38 24.88 1.18
CA VAL A 187 4.84 23.79 2.02
C VAL A 187 5.87 22.68 2.09
N SER A 188 6.19 22.24 3.31
CA SER A 188 6.95 21.02 3.51
C SER A 188 6.03 19.80 3.43
N ILE A 189 6.41 18.81 2.63
CA ILE A 189 5.72 17.53 2.48
C ILE A 189 6.68 16.43 2.95
N ARG A 190 6.14 15.39 3.56
CA ARG A 190 6.86 14.17 3.93
C ARG A 190 5.96 12.96 3.76
N GLY A 191 6.58 11.79 3.67
CA GLY A 191 5.88 10.52 3.62
C GLY A 191 6.80 9.40 3.16
N TYR A 192 6.20 8.31 2.74
CA TYR A 192 6.87 7.18 2.13
C TYR A 192 6.46 7.10 0.67
N ILE A 193 7.41 6.74 -0.20
CA ILE A 193 7.18 6.45 -1.60
C ILE A 193 7.05 4.94 -1.69
N ASP A 194 5.87 4.44 -2.05
CA ASP A 194 5.56 3.00 -2.12
C ASP A 194 6.64 2.22 -2.89
N ARG A 195 7.11 2.76 -4.03
CA ARG A 195 8.12 2.15 -4.88
C ARG A 195 8.91 3.17 -5.71
N VAL A 196 10.23 2.99 -5.81
CA VAL A 196 11.13 3.72 -6.70
C VAL A 196 11.78 2.75 -7.68
N ASP A 197 11.60 3.01 -8.97
CA ASP A 197 12.25 2.26 -10.04
C ASP A 197 13.49 3.00 -10.54
N VAL A 198 14.55 2.25 -10.87
CA VAL A 198 15.80 2.78 -11.45
C VAL A 198 15.98 2.30 -12.88
N ASN A 199 16.42 3.21 -13.75
CA ASN A 199 16.72 2.92 -15.15
C ASN A 199 18.17 2.38 -15.27
N GLN A 200 18.39 1.37 -16.10
CA GLN A 200 19.73 0.85 -16.42
C GLN A 200 20.31 1.43 -17.72
#